data_AF-A0A821CF85-F1
#
_entry.id   AF-A0A821CF85-F1
#
_cell.length_a   1.000
_cell.length_b   1.000
_cell.length_c   1.000
_cell.angle_alpha   90.00
_cell.angle_beta   90.00
_cell.angle_gamma   90.00
#
_symmetry.space_group_name_H-M   'P 1'
#
loop_
_entity.id
_entity.type
_entity.pdbx_description
1 polymer ?
#
loop_
_entity_poly.entity_id
_entity_poly.type
_entity_poly.pdbx_seq_one_letter_code
_entity_poly.pdbx_strand_id
1 'polypeptide(L)'
;MTSDPLINPNPYYRANKWSQFFHSWILILLKKSHKQGTLHLTDLYDLFPQLEATKLTDDLEKNWFDEMKQTQREPSIIRATLKTMGWGPLIAGLLLIPTELAKFAQPILLTFLMGFFDICPTISTSYAWLLVAASSLAALTCSAMYHQ
;
A
#
# COMPACT_ATOMS: atom_id res chain seq x y z
N MET A 1 -18.35 -26.29 -7.50
CA MET A 1 -17.24 -25.39 -7.89
C MET A 1 -15.99 -26.22 -7.82
N THR A 2 -15.58 -26.71 -8.97
CA THR A 2 -14.55 -27.73 -9.17
C THR A 2 -13.18 -27.12 -8.86
N SER A 3 -12.53 -27.61 -7.80
CA SER A 3 -11.14 -27.30 -7.49
C SER A 3 -10.26 -27.87 -8.59
N ASP A 4 -9.81 -27.03 -9.52
CA ASP A 4 -8.79 -27.40 -10.49
C ASP A 4 -7.51 -27.81 -9.76
N PRO A 5 -6.87 -28.94 -10.14
CA PRO A 5 -5.74 -29.53 -9.42
C PRO A 5 -4.43 -28.71 -9.48
N LEU A 6 -4.46 -27.52 -10.09
CA LEU A 6 -3.30 -26.63 -10.29
C LEU A 6 -3.27 -25.42 -9.33
N ILE A 7 -4.25 -25.28 -8.44
CA ILE A 7 -4.41 -24.06 -7.64
C ILE A 7 -3.64 -24.17 -6.33
N ASN A 8 -2.52 -23.45 -6.23
CA ASN A 8 -1.74 -23.32 -5.00
C ASN A 8 -2.35 -22.20 -4.11
N PRO A 9 -2.88 -22.52 -2.91
CA PRO A 9 -3.56 -21.53 -2.08
C PRO A 9 -2.58 -20.44 -1.61
N ASN A 10 -3.05 -19.18 -1.64
CA ASN A 10 -2.20 -18.04 -1.31
C ASN A 10 -1.77 -18.07 0.18
N PRO A 11 -0.46 -18.11 0.48
CA PRO A 11 0.07 -18.20 1.85
C PRO A 11 -0.27 -16.96 2.68
N TYR A 12 -0.68 -15.86 2.05
CA TYR A 12 -1.21 -14.68 2.73
C TYR A 12 -2.34 -15.02 3.70
N TYR A 13 -3.25 -15.94 3.32
CA TYR A 13 -4.38 -16.34 4.17
C TYR A 13 -3.96 -17.09 5.43
N ARG A 14 -2.82 -17.78 5.37
CA ARG A 14 -2.28 -18.55 6.50
C ARG A 14 -1.22 -17.76 7.29
N ALA A 15 -0.78 -16.62 6.76
CA ALA A 15 0.26 -15.80 7.38
C ALA A 15 -0.26 -15.07 8.62
N ASN A 16 0.53 -15.05 9.69
CA ASN A 16 0.27 -14.22 10.86
C ASN A 16 0.28 -12.73 10.49
N LYS A 17 -0.41 -11.88 11.26
CA LYS A 17 -0.47 -10.42 11.02
C LYS A 17 0.89 -9.75 10.86
N TRP A 18 1.89 -10.20 11.62
CA TRP A 18 3.27 -9.76 11.47
C TRP A 18 3.89 -10.16 10.13
N SER A 19 3.64 -11.39 9.67
CA SER A 19 4.11 -11.86 8.36
C SER A 19 3.38 -11.19 7.19
N GLN A 20 2.13 -10.78 7.38
CA GLN A 20 1.38 -9.97 6.41
C GLN A 20 1.99 -8.56 6.33
N PHE A 21 2.22 -7.92 7.48
CA PHE A 21 2.76 -6.55 7.56
C PHE A 21 4.15 -6.42 6.95
N PHE A 22 5.06 -7.36 7.23
CA PHE A 22 6.42 -7.34 6.66
C PHE A 22 6.51 -7.98 5.27
N HIS A 23 5.39 -8.36 4.66
CA HIS A 23 5.34 -9.10 3.39
C HIS A 23 6.22 -10.37 3.37
N SER A 24 6.56 -10.91 4.55
CA SER A 24 7.46 -12.04 4.70
C SER A 24 6.96 -13.33 4.05
N TRP A 25 5.65 -13.41 3.76
CA TRP A 25 5.05 -14.52 3.03
C TRP A 25 5.59 -14.62 1.58
N ILE A 26 5.96 -13.50 0.95
CA ILE A 26 6.58 -13.46 -0.39
C ILE A 26 7.96 -14.12 -0.38
N LEU A 27 8.68 -14.03 0.74
CA LEU A 27 10.02 -14.64 0.88
C LEU A 27 9.99 -16.16 0.65
N ILE A 28 8.85 -16.83 0.86
CA ILE A 28 8.68 -18.25 0.58
C ILE A 28 8.82 -18.51 -0.93
N LEU A 29 8.17 -17.68 -1.75
CA LEU A 29 8.23 -17.75 -3.20
C LEU A 29 9.64 -17.40 -3.71
N LEU A 30 10.26 -16.35 -3.15
CA LEU A 30 11.62 -15.95 -3.52
C LEU A 30 12.66 -17.01 -3.17
N LYS A 31 12.54 -17.66 -2.00
CA LYS A 31 13.39 -18.79 -1.61
C LYS A 31 13.22 -19.99 -2.55
N LYS A 32 11.99 -20.24 -3.02
CA LYS A 32 11.71 -21.31 -3.99
C LYS A 32 12.36 -21.02 -5.33
N SER A 33 12.18 -19.80 -5.86
CA SER A 33 12.85 -19.33 -7.08
C SER A 33 14.38 -19.45 -6.98
N HIS A 34 14.98 -18.98 -5.88
CA HIS A 34 16.43 -19.07 -5.68
C HIS A 34 16.96 -20.51 -5.63
N LYS A 35 16.20 -21.46 -5.08
CA LYS A 35 16.62 -22.87 -5.01
C LYS A 35 16.46 -23.61 -6.34
N GLN A 36 15.43 -23.29 -7.12
CA GLN A 36 15.05 -24.01 -8.33
C GLN A 36 15.58 -23.34 -9.61
N GLY A 37 16.00 -22.07 -9.55
CA GLY A 37 16.58 -21.31 -10.66
C GLY A 37 15.55 -20.77 -11.66
N THR A 38 14.36 -21.36 -11.77
CA THR A 38 13.26 -20.88 -12.61
C THR A 38 11.93 -21.15 -11.92
N LEU A 39 11.02 -20.19 -12.00
CA LEU A 39 9.67 -20.29 -11.44
C LEU A 39 8.70 -20.69 -12.55
N HIS A 40 7.92 -21.75 -12.33
CA HIS A 40 6.90 -22.18 -13.29
C HIS A 40 5.53 -21.57 -12.96
N LEU A 41 4.63 -21.52 -13.94
CA LEU A 41 3.28 -20.99 -13.74
C LEU A 41 2.50 -21.74 -12.65
N THR A 42 2.77 -23.05 -12.50
CA THR A 42 2.21 -23.92 -11.45
C THR A 42 2.68 -23.56 -10.04
N ASP A 43 3.75 -22.77 -9.91
CA ASP A 43 4.28 -22.34 -8.62
C ASP A 43 3.65 -21.04 -8.12
N LEU A 44 2.92 -20.34 -8.99
CA LEU A 44 2.25 -19.10 -8.66
C LEU A 44 1.04 -19.36 -7.77
N TYR A 45 0.83 -18.48 -6.79
CA TYR A 45 -0.32 -18.54 -5.91
C TYR A 45 -1.57 -18.02 -6.59
N ASP A 46 -2.72 -18.51 -6.14
CA ASP A 46 -4.01 -18.02 -6.59
C ASP A 46 -4.21 -16.52 -6.28
N LEU A 47 -4.98 -15.86 -7.13
CA LEU A 47 -5.36 -14.47 -6.92
C LEU A 47 -6.23 -14.36 -5.67
N PHE A 48 -6.19 -13.19 -5.03
CA PHE A 48 -7.20 -12.86 -4.04
C PHE A 48 -8.58 -12.85 -4.74
N PRO A 49 -9.62 -13.51 -4.20
CA PRO A 49 -10.96 -13.53 -4.80
C PRO A 49 -11.60 -12.15 -4.96
N GLN A 50 -11.03 -11.11 -4.33
CA GLN A 50 -11.46 -9.72 -4.49
C GLN A 50 -10.82 -9.02 -5.69
N LEU A 51 -9.66 -9.53 -6.15
CA LEU A 51 -8.94 -9.03 -7.31
C LEU A 51 -9.24 -9.84 -8.57
N GLU A 52 -10.08 -10.88 -8.46
CA GLU A 52 -10.54 -11.64 -9.60
C GLU A 52 -11.35 -10.74 -10.54
N ALA A 53 -10.92 -10.67 -11.80
CA ALA A 53 -11.49 -9.77 -12.79
C ALA A 53 -12.99 -10.01 -12.99
N THR A 54 -13.41 -11.28 -13.06
CA THR A 54 -14.82 -11.68 -13.22
C THR A 54 -15.68 -11.07 -12.12
N LYS A 55 -15.28 -11.24 -10.85
CA LYS A 55 -16.03 -10.70 -9.72
C LYS A 55 -16.09 -9.18 -9.74
N LEU A 56 -14.97 -8.52 -10.04
CA LEU A 56 -14.93 -7.06 -10.12
C LEU A 56 -15.82 -6.52 -11.25
N THR A 57 -15.86 -7.20 -12.40
CA THR A 57 -16.72 -6.84 -13.53
C THR A 57 -18.19 -7.06 -13.20
N ASP A 58 -18.55 -8.18 -12.57
CA ASP A 58 -19.93 -8.47 -12.16
C ASP A 58 -20.45 -7.43 -11.14
N ASP A 59 -19.62 -7.07 -10.15
CA ASP A 59 -19.95 -6.05 -9.15
C ASP A 59 -20.09 -4.65 -9.80
N LEU A 60 -19.23 -4.33 -10.77
CA LEU A 60 -19.31 -3.08 -11.53
C LEU A 60 -20.57 -3.01 -12.39
N GLU A 61 -20.88 -4.08 -13.13
CA GLU A 61 -22.06 -4.17 -13.99
C GLU A 61 -23.35 -4.00 -13.17
N LYS A 62 -23.43 -4.68 -12.02
CA LYS A 62 -24.55 -4.52 -11.09
C LYS A 62 -24.71 -3.07 -10.62
N ASN A 63 -23.62 -2.45 -10.13
CA ASN A 63 -23.65 -1.08 -9.63
C ASN A 63 -23.97 -0.07 -10.75
N TRP A 64 -23.54 -0.36 -11.97
CA TRP A 64 -23.85 0.44 -13.16
C TRP A 64 -25.34 0.41 -13.49
N PHE A 65 -25.95 -0.77 -13.53
CA PHE A 65 -27.40 -0.89 -13.76
C PHE A 65 -28.23 -0.23 -12.66
N ASP A 66 -27.80 -0.33 -11.41
CA ASP A 66 -28.47 0.35 -10.29
C ASP A 66 -28.37 1.88 -10.42
N GLU A 67 -27.23 2.41 -10.87
CA GLU A 67 -27.05 3.84 -11.14
C GLU A 67 -27.91 4.34 -12.30
N MET A 68 -28.01 3.56 -13.39
CA MET A 68 -28.90 3.86 -14.52
C MET A 68 -30.38 3.91 -14.11
N LYS A 69 -30.80 3.06 -13.16
CA LYS A 69 -32.19 3.05 -12.65
C LYS A 69 -32.47 4.22 -11.69
N GLN A 70 -31.50 4.58 -10.85
CA GLN A 70 -31.68 5.60 -9.81
C GLN A 70 -31.53 7.03 -10.36
N THR A 71 -30.66 7.25 -11.35
CA THR A 71 -30.31 8.60 -11.83
C THR A 71 -30.89 8.82 -13.22
N GLN A 72 -32.15 9.29 -13.30
CA GLN A 72 -32.82 9.52 -14.59
C GLN A 72 -32.25 10.66 -15.43
N ARG A 73 -31.44 11.56 -14.85
CA ARG A 73 -30.91 12.73 -15.55
C ARG A 73 -29.51 12.51 -16.11
N GLU A 74 -28.56 12.03 -15.30
CA GLU A 74 -27.16 11.82 -15.72
C GLU A 74 -26.48 10.70 -14.88
N PRO A 75 -26.45 9.44 -15.36
CA PRO A 75 -25.70 8.37 -14.69
C PRO A 75 -24.19 8.63 -14.80
N SER A 76 -23.44 8.40 -13.71
CA SER A 76 -21.99 8.60 -13.69
C SER A 76 -21.24 7.29 -13.51
N ILE A 77 -20.41 6.93 -14.48
CA ILE A 77 -19.54 5.74 -14.37
C ILE A 77 -18.61 5.86 -13.16
N ILE A 78 -18.12 7.07 -12.85
CA ILE A 78 -17.20 7.30 -11.73
C ILE A 78 -17.86 6.90 -10.39
N ARG A 79 -19.16 7.22 -10.20
CA ARG A 79 -19.89 6.86 -8.99
C ARG A 79 -20.11 5.35 -8.87
N ALA A 80 -20.46 4.68 -9.98
CA ALA A 80 -20.57 3.22 -10.01
C ALA A 80 -19.23 2.53 -9.72
N THR A 81 -18.13 3.05 -10.28
CA THR A 81 -16.77 2.55 -10.01
C THR A 81 -16.38 2.75 -8.55
N LEU A 82 -16.64 3.93 -7.97
CA LEU A 82 -16.35 4.20 -6.55
C LEU A 82 -17.17 3.30 -5.62
N LYS A 83 -18.44 3.01 -5.95
CA LYS A 83 -19.26 2.04 -5.20
C LYS A 83 -18.70 0.62 -5.28
N THR A 84 -18.15 0.24 -6.43
CA THR A 84 -17.59 -1.10 -6.68
C THR A 84 -16.26 -1.29 -5.95
N MET A 85 -15.36 -0.32 -6.03
CA MET A 85 -14.06 -0.36 -5.35
C MET A 85 -14.17 -0.16 -3.83
N GLY A 86 -15.26 0.46 -3.37
CA GLY A 86 -15.51 0.74 -1.97
C GLY A 86 -14.58 1.81 -1.38
N TRP A 87 -14.56 1.89 -0.05
CA TRP A 87 -13.78 2.90 0.69
C TRP A 87 -12.30 2.55 0.83
N GLY A 88 -11.89 1.31 0.52
CA GLY A 88 -10.53 0.83 0.73
C GLY A 88 -9.46 1.69 0.05
N PRO A 89 -9.53 1.90 -1.28
CA PRO A 89 -8.57 2.75 -2.00
C PRO A 89 -8.58 4.20 -1.53
N LEU A 90 -9.74 4.73 -1.14
CA LEU A 90 -9.88 6.10 -0.65
C LEU A 90 -9.19 6.26 0.71
N ILE A 91 -9.41 5.34 1.64
CA ILE A 91 -8.74 5.33 2.95
C ILE A 91 -7.23 5.15 2.78
N ALA A 92 -6.80 4.24 1.90
CA ALA A 92 -5.39 4.04 1.60
C ALA A 92 -4.74 5.32 1.04
N GLY A 93 -5.40 6.00 0.10
CA GLY A 93 -4.95 7.29 -0.43
C GLY A 93 -4.88 8.38 0.64
N LEU A 94 -5.85 8.45 1.55
CA LEU A 94 -5.85 9.41 2.66
C LEU A 94 -4.70 9.16 3.64
N LEU A 95 -4.39 7.89 3.93
CA LEU A 95 -3.24 7.51 4.77
C LEU A 95 -1.89 7.84 4.11
N LEU A 96 -1.85 7.92 2.78
CA LEU A 96 -0.66 8.28 2.01
C LEU A 96 -0.30 9.78 2.11
N ILE A 97 -1.31 10.66 2.20
CA ILE A 97 -1.10 12.12 2.23
C ILE A 97 -0.08 12.60 3.28
N PRO A 98 -0.20 12.26 4.59
CA PRO A 98 0.78 12.72 5.59
C PRO A 98 2.18 12.18 5.32
N THR A 99 2.29 11.00 4.72
CA THR A 99 3.58 10.40 4.40
C THR A 99 4.27 11.11 3.24
N GLU A 100 3.53 11.54 2.22
CA GLU A 100 4.06 12.37 1.14
C GLU A 100 4.47 13.76 1.66
N LEU A 101 3.67 14.36 2.55
CA LEU A 101 4.04 15.63 3.20
C LEU A 101 5.32 15.51 4.04
N ALA A 102 5.53 14.38 4.72
CA ALA A 102 6.75 14.13 5.48
C ALA A 102 8.01 14.10 4.59
N LYS A 103 7.89 13.59 3.35
CA LYS A 103 9.00 13.61 2.37
C LYS A 103 9.39 15.04 1.98
N PHE A 104 8.40 15.94 1.82
CA PHE A 104 8.66 17.36 1.57
C PHE A 104 9.23 18.09 2.79
N ALA A 105 8.85 17.68 4.00
CA ALA A 105 9.36 18.27 5.24
C ALA A 105 10.82 17.88 5.53
N GLN A 106 11.29 16.74 5.03
CA GLN A 106 12.64 16.22 5.28
C GLN A 106 13.79 17.18 4.88
N PRO A 107 13.83 17.80 3.68
CA PRO A 107 14.88 18.77 3.34
C PRO A 107 14.81 20.04 4.20
N ILE A 108 13.62 20.45 4.62
CA ILE A 108 13.42 21.62 5.50
C ILE A 108 14.01 21.34 6.88
N LEU A 109 13.70 20.18 7.47
CA LEU A 109 14.26 19.73 8.74
C LEU A 109 15.79 19.64 8.68
N LEU A 110 16.33 19.12 7.58
CA LEU A 110 17.78 19.04 7.36
C LEU A 110 18.42 20.43 7.30
N THR A 111 17.74 21.39 6.69
CA THR A 111 18.21 22.78 6.61
C THR A 111 18.29 23.42 8.00
N PHE A 112 17.28 23.20 8.84
CA PHE A 112 17.29 23.67 10.22
C PHE A 112 18.37 22.99 11.07
N LEU A 113 18.61 21.70 10.85
CA LEU A 113 19.68 20.98 11.54
C LEU A 113 21.07 21.51 11.14
N MET A 114 21.27 21.90 9.88
CA MET A 114 22.53 22.48 9.43
C MET A 114 22.88 23.76 10.21
N GLY A 115 21.88 24.58 10.55
CA GLY A 115 22.07 25.80 11.37
C GLY A 115 22.48 25.54 12.82
N PHE A 116 22.43 24.30 13.32
CA PHE A 116 23.05 23.92 14.61
C PHE A 116 24.57 23.89 14.52
N PHE A 117 25.11 23.54 13.34
CA PHE A 117 26.54 23.38 13.11
C PHE A 117 27.24 24.68 12.68
N ASP A 118 26.50 25.79 12.59
CA ASP A 118 27.06 27.10 12.30
C ASP A 118 27.89 27.65 13.47
N ILE A 119 28.83 28.56 13.15
CA ILE A 119 29.78 29.16 14.10
C ILE A 119 29.06 29.87 15.26
N CYS A 120 27.86 30.40 15.00
CA CYS A 120 26.95 30.94 16.01
C CYS A 120 25.66 30.11 15.99
N PRO A 121 25.52 29.11 16.89
CA PRO A 121 24.35 28.24 16.87
C PRO A 121 23.09 29.04 17.21
N THR A 122 22.18 29.14 16.25
CA THR A 122 20.90 29.87 16.38
C THR A 122 19.88 29.07 17.19
N ILE A 123 20.13 27.77 17.40
CA ILE A 123 19.18 26.83 18.00
C ILE A 123 19.75 26.10 19.22
N SER A 124 18.89 25.85 20.21
CA SER A 124 19.24 25.16 21.46
C SER A 124 19.44 23.65 21.27
N THR A 125 20.30 23.04 22.08
CA THR A 125 20.63 21.60 22.04
C THR A 125 19.39 20.70 22.20
N SER A 126 18.41 21.11 23.02
CA SER A 126 17.16 20.35 23.16
C SER A 126 16.31 20.35 21.89
N TYR A 127 16.30 21.48 21.16
CA TYR A 127 15.62 21.61 19.88
C TYR A 127 16.31 20.79 18.79
N ALA A 128 17.64 20.72 18.80
CA ALA A 128 18.40 19.88 17.88
C ALA A 128 18.08 18.38 18.03
N TRP A 129 17.97 17.87 19.26
CA TRP A 129 17.54 16.47 19.49
C TRP A 129 16.13 16.19 18.98
N LEU A 130 15.21 17.15 19.12
CA LEU A 130 13.85 17.04 18.56
C LEU A 130 13.87 17.00 17.04
N LEU A 131 14.68 17.83 16.38
CA LEU A 131 14.84 17.83 14.92
C LEU A 131 15.41 16.49 14.40
N VAL A 132 16.40 15.93 15.10
CA VAL A 132 16.98 14.61 14.76
C VAL A 132 15.96 13.49 14.95
N ALA A 133 15.20 13.50 16.05
CA ALA A 133 14.13 12.54 16.28
C ALA A 133 13.02 12.63 15.23
N ALA A 134 12.62 13.85 14.85
CA ALA A 134 11.62 14.06 13.78
C ALA A 134 12.13 13.60 12.41
N SER A 135 13.39 13.89 12.07
CA SER A 135 14.00 13.50 10.79
C SER A 135 14.18 11.98 10.67
N SER A 136 14.58 11.30 11.76
CA SER A 136 14.69 9.84 11.79
C SER A 136 13.34 9.15 11.69
N LEU A 137 12.31 9.68 12.38
CA LEU A 137 10.95 9.18 12.25
C LEU A 137 10.41 9.35 10.82
N ALA A 138 10.63 10.51 10.18
CA ALA A 138 10.24 10.75 8.79
C ALA A 138 10.97 9.84 7.79
N ALA A 139 12.25 9.53 8.04
CA ALA A 139 13.00 8.59 7.22
C ALA A 139 12.46 7.16 7.36
N LEU A 140 12.08 6.74 8.58
CA LEU A 140 11.49 5.43 8.81
C LEU A 140 10.11 5.28 8.16
N THR A 141 9.27 6.31 8.19
CA THR A 141 7.98 6.28 7.50
C THR A 141 8.16 6.20 5.99
N CYS A 142 9.10 6.97 5.42
CA CYS A 142 9.44 6.90 4.00
C CYS A 142 9.95 5.51 3.60
N SER A 143 10.80 4.89 4.42
CA SER A 143 11.28 3.52 4.19
C SER A 143 10.15 2.48 4.28
N ALA A 144 9.19 2.66 5.18
CA ALA A 144 8.04 1.77 5.30
C ALA A 144 7.13 1.84 4.06
N MET A 145 6.97 3.02 3.46
CA MET A 145 6.21 3.17 2.21
C MET A 145 6.86 2.50 1.01
N TYR A 146 8.19 2.53 0.92
CA TYR A 146 8.89 1.84 -0.17
C TYR A 146 8.67 0.32 -0.13
N HIS A 147 8.27 -0.19 1.03
CA HIS A 147 7.96 -1.60 1.28
C HIS A 147 6.44 -1.91 1.30
N GLN A 148 5.57 -0.92 1.09
CA GLN A 148 4.12 -1.09 0.86
C GLN A 148 3.81 -1.17 -0.63
#